data_AF-A0AAU3R624-F1
#
_entry.id   AF-A0AAU3R624-F1
#
_cell.length_a   1.000
_cell.length_b   1.000
_cell.length_c   1.000
_cell.angle_alpha   90.00
_cell.angle_beta   90.00
_cell.angle_gamma   90.00
#
_symmetry.space_group_name_H-M   'P 1'
#
loop_
_entity.id
_entity.type
_entity.pdbx_description
1 polymer ?
#
loop_
_entity_poly.entity_id
_entity_poly.type
_entity_poly.pdbx_seq_one_letter_code
_entity_poly.pdbx_strand_id
1 'polypeptide(L)' 'MADLLHVLEAAMRRRHLSVQALADRTGIRTPRIRVFVQDGSVGPIHPTEQELRQLAHALDLPLTEVLPSAPLAGVPGA' A
#
# COMPACT_ATOMS: atom_id res chain seq x y z
N MET A 1 -5.81 14.62 -4.03
CA MET A 1 -5.82 13.38 -3.24
C MET A 1 -4.59 12.59 -3.65
N ALA A 2 -3.70 12.26 -2.72
CA ALA A 2 -2.44 11.59 -3.04
C ALA A 2 -2.72 10.14 -3.44
N ASP A 3 -2.26 9.76 -4.62
CA ASP A 3 -2.38 8.38 -5.10
C ASP A 3 -1.57 7.44 -4.21
N LEU A 4 -2.08 6.23 -3.95
CA LEU A 4 -1.42 5.23 -3.11
C LEU A 4 0.04 5.00 -3.54
N LEU A 5 0.27 5.01 -4.86
CA LEU A 5 1.59 4.93 -5.47
C LEU A 5 2.52 6.03 -4.94
N HIS A 6 2.07 7.28 -4.97
CA HIS A 6 2.85 8.44 -4.52
C HIS A 6 3.16 8.38 -3.03
N VAL A 7 2.21 7.92 -2.20
CA VAL A 7 2.40 7.77 -0.75
C VAL A 7 3.43 6.67 -0.47
N LEU A 8 3.32 5.52 -1.14
CA LEU A 8 4.26 4.41 -0.97
C LEU A 8 5.66 4.80 -1.47
N GLU A 9 5.79 5.41 -2.64
CA GLU A 9 7.07 5.86 -3.18
C GLU A 9 7.74 6.89 -2.29
N ALA A 10 7.00 7.90 -1.82
CA ALA A 10 7.52 8.93 -0.92
C ALA A 10 8.01 8.33 0.41
N ALA A 11 7.26 7.37 0.96
CA ALA A 11 7.62 6.72 2.21
C ALA A 11 8.82 5.78 2.08
N MET A 12 8.87 4.99 0.99
CA MET A 12 10.04 4.15 0.69
C MET A 12 11.28 5.00 0.46
N ARG A 13 11.17 6.12 -0.26
CA ARG A 13 12.29 7.03 -0.49
C ARG A 13 12.77 7.69 0.81
N ARG A 14 11.84 8.12 1.68
CA ARG A 14 12.18 8.69 3.00
C ARG A 14 12.91 7.71 3.91
N ARG A 15 12.52 6.43 3.90
CA ARG A 15 13.09 5.40 4.79
C ARG A 15 14.13 4.50 4.11
N HIS A 16 14.50 4.77 2.85
CA HIS A 16 15.37 3.90 2.04
C HIS A 16 14.92 2.43 2.06
N LEU A 17 13.60 2.19 2.01
CA LEU A 17 13.02 0.85 2.05
C LEU A 17 12.83 0.30 0.63
N SER A 18 13.33 -0.91 0.40
CA SER A 18 13.07 -1.67 -0.82
C SER A 18 11.77 -2.46 -0.71
N VAL A 19 11.18 -2.80 -1.86
CA VAL A 19 9.98 -3.65 -1.97
C VAL A 19 10.15 -4.98 -1.22
N GLN A 20 11.35 -5.54 -1.24
CA GLN A 20 11.68 -6.77 -0.50
C GLN A 20 11.70 -6.57 1.02
N ALA A 21 12.18 -5.43 1.51
CA ALA A 21 12.16 -5.11 2.95
C ALA A 21 10.72 -4.88 3.44
N LEU A 22 9.87 -4.31 2.59
CA LEU A 22 8.43 -4.21 2.84
C LEU A 22 7.77 -5.59 2.87
N ALA A 23 8.11 -6.48 1.93
CA ALA A 23 7.59 -7.85 1.90
C ALA A 23 7.96 -8.62 3.17
N ASP A 24 9.21 -8.47 3.62
CA ASP A 24 9.71 -9.10 4.84
C ASP A 24 8.99 -8.58 6.09
N ARG A 25 8.78 -7.25 6.19
CA ARG A 25 8.08 -6.63 7.33
C ARG A 25 6.58 -6.85 7.37
N THR A 26 5.93 -6.95 6.21
CA THR A 26 4.47 -7.07 6.11
C THR A 26 4.00 -8.51 5.92
N GLY A 27 4.90 -9.43 5.59
CA GLY A 27 4.56 -10.78 5.15
C GLY A 27 3.83 -10.83 3.79
N ILE A 28 3.64 -9.69 3.11
CA ILE A 28 3.01 -9.63 1.80
C ILE A 28 4.03 -10.07 0.76
N ARG A 29 3.59 -10.87 -0.21
CA ARG A 29 4.47 -11.30 -1.31
C ARG A 29 5.03 -10.09 -2.07
N THR A 30 6.34 -10.04 -2.23
CA THR A 30 7.07 -9.03 -3.04
C THR A 30 6.41 -8.68 -4.39
N PRO A 31 5.93 -9.65 -5.20
CA PRO A 31 5.22 -9.33 -6.44
C PRO A 31 3.94 -8.50 -6.23
N ARG A 32 3.17 -8.70 -5.15
CA ARG A 32 1.99 -7.86 -4.85
C ARG A 32 2.42 -6.43 -4.47
N ILE A 33 3.41 -6.29 -3.61
CA ILE A 33 3.92 -4.96 -3.23
C ILE A 33 4.45 -4.22 -4.47
N ARG A 34 5.18 -4.91 -5.37
CA ARG A 34 5.61 -4.32 -6.64
C ARG A 34 4.46 -3.80 -7.48
N VAL A 35 3.31 -4.48 -7.50
CA VAL A 35 2.12 -3.99 -8.21
C VAL A 35 1.56 -2.77 -7.50
N PHE A 36 1.43 -2.77 -6.17
CA PHE A 36 0.96 -1.59 -5.43
C PHE A 36 1.84 -0.34 -5.63
N VAL A 37 3.15 -0.54 -5.80
CA VAL A 37 4.12 0.53 -6.05
C VAL A 37 4.14 1.00 -7.51
N GLN A 38 3.83 0.13 -8.48
CA GLN A 38 3.85 0.48 -9.92
C GLN A 38 2.49 0.91 -10.47
N ASP A 39 1.43 0.26 -10.03
CA ASP A 39 0.05 0.44 -10.52
C ASP A 39 -0.83 1.20 -9.51
N GLY A 40 -0.36 1.38 -8.27
CA GLY A 40 -1.15 2.02 -7.22
C GLY A 40 -2.45 1.27 -6.92
N SER A 41 -3.49 2.02 -6.57
CA SER A 41 -4.84 1.48 -6.35
C SER A 41 -5.67 1.33 -7.62
N VAL A 42 -5.11 1.73 -8.78
CA VAL A 42 -5.80 1.82 -10.07
C VAL A 42 -5.57 0.55 -10.91
N GLY A 43 -4.56 -0.25 -10.56
CA GLY A 43 -4.28 -1.52 -11.21
C GLY A 43 -5.28 -2.63 -10.88
N PRO A 44 -5.20 -3.76 -11.60
CA PRO A 44 -6.11 -4.90 -11.43
C PRO A 44 -5.99 -5.61 -10.08
N ILE A 45 -4.95 -5.30 -9.30
CA ILE A 45 -4.73 -5.86 -7.97
C ILE A 45 -4.92 -4.75 -6.95
N HIS A 46 -6.08 -4.76 -6.30
CA HIS A 46 -6.35 -3.85 -5.18
C HIS A 46 -5.79 -4.44 -3.88
N PRO A 47 -5.02 -3.66 -3.09
CA PRO A 47 -4.61 -4.06 -1.76
C PRO A 47 -5.82 -4.13 -0.84
N THR A 48 -5.90 -5.20 -0.05
CA THR A 48 -6.94 -5.33 0.97
C THR A 48 -6.67 -4.40 2.15
N GLU A 49 -7.69 -4.08 2.96
CA GLU A 49 -7.52 -3.29 4.19
C GLU A 49 -6.44 -3.87 5.12
N GLN A 50 -6.35 -5.21 5.22
CA GLN A 50 -5.32 -5.86 6.03
C GLN A 50 -3.92 -5.60 5.46
N GLU A 51 -3.74 -5.69 4.15
CA GLU A 51 -2.48 -5.35 3.49
C GLU A 51 -2.14 -3.87 3.65
N LEU A 52 -3.12 -2.97 3.53
CA LEU A 52 -2.94 -1.54 3.77
C LEU A 52 -2.52 -1.24 5.21
N ARG A 53 -3.13 -1.92 6.20
CA ARG A 53 -2.71 -1.81 7.60
C ARG A 53 -1.28 -2.30 7.81
N GLN A 54 -0.91 -3.42 7.21
CA GLN A 54 0.44 -3.97 7.27
C GLN A 54 1.45 -3.00 6.63
N LEU A 55 1.16 -2.47 5.44
CA LEU A 55 1.99 -1.48 4.76
C LEU A 55 2.14 -0.20 5.58
N ALA A 56 1.04 0.33 6.11
CA ALA A 56 1.04 1.51 6.98
C ALA A 56 1.90 1.28 8.23
N HIS A 57 1.75 0.13 8.88
CA HIS A 57 2.55 -0.24 10.04
C HIS A 57 4.04 -0.40 9.71
N ALA A 58 4.35 -1.11 8.62
CA ALA A 58 5.74 -1.30 8.18
C ALA A 58 6.40 0.01 7.76
N LEU A 59 5.64 0.94 7.19
CA LEU A 59 6.06 2.27 6.76
C LEU A 59 5.99 3.33 7.87
N ASP A 60 5.43 2.99 9.04
CA ASP A 60 5.19 3.92 10.15
C ASP A 60 4.36 5.14 9.71
N LEU A 61 3.37 4.87 8.84
CA LEU A 61 2.46 5.88 8.31
C LEU A 61 1.08 5.75 8.95
N PRO A 62 0.36 6.87 9.12
CA PRO A 62 -1.04 6.82 9.50
C PRO A 62 -1.86 6.18 8.37
N LEU A 63 -2.76 5.26 8.73
CA LEU A 63 -3.63 4.57 7.77
C LEU A 63 -4.45 5.53 6.91
N THR A 64 -4.77 6.72 7.41
CA THR A 64 -5.48 7.79 6.69
C THR A 64 -4.69 8.35 5.49
N GLU A 65 -3.37 8.19 5.46
CA GLU A 65 -2.56 8.52 4.27
C GLU A 65 -2.50 7.38 3.26
N VAL A 66 -2.72 6.13 3.70
CA VAL A 66 -2.65 4.94 2.84
C VAL A 66 -4.04 4.53 2.30
N LEU A 67 -5.12 4.91 3.01
CA LEU A 67 -6.52 4.66 2.65
C LEU A 67 -7.17 5.56 1.58
N PRO A 68 -6.71 6.77 1.21
CA PRO A 68 -7.54 7.67 0.41
C PRO A 68 -7.68 7.27 -1.07
N SER A 69 -7.02 6.20 -1.53
CA SER A 69 -7.06 5.78 -2.93
C SER A 69 -7.46 4.33 -3.18
N ALA A 70 -7.51 3.46 -2.17
CA ALA A 70 -8.02 2.11 -2.40
C ALA A 70 -9.55 2.23 -2.54
N PRO A 71 -10.16 1.96 -3.72
CA PRO A 71 -11.58 1.69 -3.72
C PRO A 71 -11.74 0.54 -2.74
N LEU A 72 -12.51 0.76 -1.67
CA LEU A 72 -12.86 -0.25 -0.70
C LEU A 72 -13.57 -1.37 -1.47
N ALA A 73 -12.80 -2.32 -2.00
CA ALA A 73 -13.29 -3.52 -2.64
C ALA A 73 -13.82 -4.41 -1.53
N GLY A 74 -15.00 -4.05 -1.01
CA GLY A 74 -15.60 -4.75 0.12
C GLY A 74 -16.53 -3.92 0.99
N VAL A 75 -17.37 -3.05 0.44
CA VAL A 75 -18.68 -2.74 1.05
C VAL A 75 -19.78 -2.73 -0.01
N PRO A 76 -20.62 -3.77 -0.15
CA PRO A 76 -21.99 -3.53 -0.56
C PRO A 76 -22.68 -2.82 0.61
N GLY A 77 -22.84 -1.50 0.49
CA GLY A 77 -23.46 -0.66 1.51
C GLY A 77 -24.55 0.21 0.90
N ALA A 78 -25.71 -0.39 0.62
CA ALA A 78 -27.07 0.12 0.89
C ALA A 78 -28.09 -0.82 0.24
#